data_AF-A0A940NLW9-F1
#
_entry.id   AF-A0A940NLW9-F1
#
_cell.length_a   1.000
_cell.length_b   1.000
_cell.length_c   1.000
_cell.angle_alpha   90.00
_cell.angle_beta   90.00
_cell.angle_gamma   90.00
#
_symmetry.space_group_name_H-M   'P 1'
#
loop_
_entity.id
_entity.type
_entity.pdbx_description
1 polymer ?
#
loop_
_entity_poly.entity_id
_entity_poly.type
_entity_poly.pdbx_seq_one_letter_code
_entity_poly.pdbx_strand_id
1 'polypeptide(L)'
;MSNNDELKQAFDLWNGFKEEVLYKNRFIIKHEVLKYIEEFAEKCRITIQEGTILFRARIYAEDDPFLFYVNNSINNLYEEELDNTSKLIRSYYNSQIKNKSETGFWGYNAQNSFVPPDNDNINDGRVNPSFIKYLYTAEEPYTALVEVRPYLKSRVNIAEIIVNKPLEVVDFWEI
;
A
#
# COMPACT_ATOMS: atom_id res chain seq x y z
N MET A 1 -31.57 30.60 16.79
CA MET A 1 -30.88 29.95 17.93
C MET A 1 -29.66 30.80 18.25
N SER A 2 -29.14 30.77 19.49
CA SER A 2 -27.88 31.47 19.78
C SER A 2 -26.73 30.74 19.09
N ASN A 3 -25.68 31.45 18.67
CA ASN A 3 -24.46 30.85 18.09
C ASN A 3 -23.87 29.75 19.00
N ASN A 4 -24.04 29.89 20.33
CA ASN A 4 -23.60 28.89 21.30
C ASN A 4 -24.44 27.61 21.27
N ASP A 5 -25.72 27.68 20.91
CA ASP A 5 -26.61 26.51 20.82
C ASP A 5 -26.26 25.66 19.60
N GLU A 6 -25.95 26.31 18.48
CA GLU A 6 -25.53 25.66 17.23
C GLU A 6 -24.18 24.96 17.38
N LEU A 7 -23.20 25.62 18.02
CA LEU A 7 -21.90 25.03 18.32
C LEU A 7 -22.04 23.81 19.24
N LYS A 8 -22.91 23.89 20.24
CA LYS A 8 -23.17 22.75 21.14
C LYS A 8 -23.80 21.58 20.38
N GLN A 9 -24.77 21.85 19.52
CA GLN A 9 -25.38 20.80 18.70
C GLN A 9 -24.37 20.13 17.78
N ALA A 10 -23.50 20.91 17.12
CA ALA A 10 -22.44 20.36 16.27
C ALA A 10 -21.44 19.51 17.07
N PHE A 11 -21.09 19.93 18.28
CA PHE A 11 -20.22 19.18 19.19
C PHE A 11 -20.86 17.85 19.62
N ASP A 12 -22.13 17.87 20.03
CA ASP A 12 -22.86 16.67 20.45
C ASP A 12 -22.98 15.68 19.27
N LEU A 13 -23.26 16.21 18.07
CA LEU A 13 -23.35 15.45 16.82
C LEU A 13 -22.01 14.77 16.47
N TRP A 14 -20.90 15.49 16.52
CA TRP A 14 -19.56 14.96 16.23
C TRP A 14 -19.15 13.88 17.24
N ASN A 15 -19.42 14.10 18.52
CA ASN A 15 -19.10 13.10 19.56
C ASN A 15 -19.96 11.85 19.42
N GLY A 16 -21.25 11.99 19.12
CA GLY A 16 -22.13 10.83 18.82
C GLY A 16 -21.60 9.99 17.67
N PHE A 17 -21.14 10.64 16.59
CA PHE A 17 -20.52 9.96 15.46
C PHE A 17 -19.22 9.25 15.86
N LYS A 18 -18.34 9.94 16.60
CA LYS A 18 -17.08 9.38 17.08
C LYS A 18 -17.30 8.13 17.93
N GLU A 19 -18.27 8.16 18.84
CA GLU A 19 -18.62 6.99 19.66
C GLU A 19 -19.12 5.81 18.81
N GLU A 20 -19.94 6.09 17.78
CA GLU A 20 -20.42 5.07 16.84
C GLU A 20 -19.28 4.38 16.08
N VAL A 21 -18.36 5.18 15.53
CA VAL A 21 -17.20 4.70 14.74
C VAL A 21 -16.22 3.91 15.61
N LEU A 22 -15.92 4.40 16.82
CA LEU A 22 -14.89 3.81 17.66
C LEU A 22 -15.37 2.56 18.42
N TYR A 23 -16.61 2.56 18.91
CA TYR A 23 -17.03 1.58 19.93
C TYR A 23 -18.21 0.70 19.53
N LYS A 24 -18.96 1.03 18.47
CA LYS A 24 -20.16 0.28 18.10
C LYS A 24 -20.01 -0.45 16.77
N ASN A 25 -19.90 0.29 15.67
CA ASN A 25 -19.91 -0.30 14.33
C ASN A 25 -18.94 0.41 13.39
N ARG A 26 -17.67 0.01 13.50
CA ARG A 26 -16.56 0.59 12.72
C ARG A 26 -16.70 0.39 11.20
N PHE A 27 -17.45 -0.62 10.77
CA PHE A 27 -17.58 -0.98 9.35
C PHE A 27 -18.92 -0.57 8.73
N ILE A 28 -20.02 -0.58 9.50
CA ILE A 28 -21.35 -0.19 9.04
C ILE A 28 -21.88 0.89 9.99
N ILE A 29 -21.41 2.12 9.77
CA ILE A 29 -21.75 3.25 10.61
C ILE A 29 -23.18 3.70 10.29
N LYS A 30 -24.01 3.93 11.32
CA LYS A 30 -25.36 4.48 11.16
C LYS A 30 -25.50 5.73 12.01
N HIS A 31 -25.17 6.87 11.43
CA HIS A 31 -25.21 8.15 12.13
C HIS A 31 -25.65 9.27 11.20
N GLU A 32 -26.34 10.28 11.72
CA GLU A 32 -26.86 11.38 10.90
C GLU A 32 -25.76 12.26 10.29
N VAL A 33 -24.55 12.27 10.86
CA VAL A 33 -23.33 12.87 10.29
C VAL A 33 -23.06 12.37 8.87
N LEU A 34 -23.39 11.12 8.56
CA LEU A 34 -23.15 10.55 7.23
C LEU A 34 -23.90 11.32 6.14
N LYS A 35 -25.09 11.86 6.43
CA LYS A 35 -25.84 12.68 5.46
C LYS A 35 -25.07 13.94 5.09
N TYR A 36 -24.45 14.60 6.07
CA TYR A 36 -23.63 15.78 5.82
C TYR A 36 -22.36 15.42 5.03
N ILE A 37 -21.72 14.28 5.35
CA ILE A 37 -20.56 13.80 4.59
C ILE A 37 -20.94 13.46 3.15
N GLU A 38 -22.10 12.82 2.92
CA GLU A 38 -22.63 12.52 1.58
C GLU A 38 -22.90 13.80 0.80
N GLU A 39 -23.65 14.75 1.38
CA GLU A 39 -23.93 16.06 0.75
C GLU A 39 -22.65 16.84 0.42
N PHE A 40 -21.61 16.67 1.26
CA PHE A 40 -20.32 17.30 1.06
C PHE A 40 -19.50 16.59 -0.02
N ALA A 41 -19.46 15.26 0.02
CA ALA A 41 -18.78 14.44 -0.98
C ALA A 41 -19.31 14.69 -2.40
N GLU A 42 -20.61 14.95 -2.55
CA GLU A 42 -21.20 15.32 -3.85
C GLU A 42 -20.65 16.65 -4.40
N LYS A 43 -20.27 17.59 -3.53
CA LYS A 43 -19.71 18.90 -3.94
C LYS A 43 -18.21 18.82 -4.24
N CYS A 44 -17.56 17.79 -3.71
CA CYS A 44 -16.11 17.58 -3.73
C CYS A 44 -15.70 16.49 -4.73
N ARG A 45 -16.51 16.25 -5.76
CA ARG A 45 -16.19 15.27 -6.80
C ARG A 45 -15.19 15.85 -7.78
N ILE A 46 -14.13 15.09 -8.02
CA ILE A 46 -13.16 15.37 -9.08
C ILE A 46 -13.00 14.13 -9.96
N THR A 47 -12.61 14.37 -11.21
CA THR A 47 -12.35 13.30 -12.18
C THR A 47 -10.86 13.15 -12.40
N ILE A 48 -10.30 12.01 -12.01
CA ILE A 48 -8.96 11.61 -12.44
C ILE A 48 -9.05 11.09 -13.86
N GLN A 49 -8.39 11.78 -14.80
CA GLN A 49 -8.48 11.48 -16.22
C GLN A 49 -7.78 10.17 -16.60
N GLU A 50 -8.23 9.55 -17.69
CA GLU A 50 -7.53 8.45 -18.33
C GLU A 50 -6.10 8.87 -18.73
N GLY A 51 -5.14 7.96 -18.59
CA GLY A 51 -3.73 8.21 -18.82
C GLY A 51 -3.00 8.87 -17.64
N THR A 52 -3.72 9.32 -16.60
CA THR A 52 -3.07 9.81 -15.37
C THR A 52 -2.18 8.73 -14.77
N ILE A 53 -0.97 9.12 -14.38
CA ILE A 53 -0.01 8.24 -13.69
C ILE A 53 -0.14 8.49 -12.20
N LEU A 54 -0.45 7.42 -11.47
CA LEU A 54 -0.40 7.37 -10.02
C LEU A 54 0.76 6.47 -9.60
N PHE A 55 1.22 6.61 -8.36
CA PHE A 55 2.38 5.88 -7.86
C PHE A 55 1.98 4.98 -6.71
N ARG A 56 2.53 3.76 -6.70
CA ARG A 56 2.43 2.86 -5.56
C ARG A 56 3.81 2.40 -5.15
N ALA A 57 4.14 2.59 -3.87
CA ALA A 57 5.33 2.02 -3.29
C ALA A 57 5.03 0.68 -2.60
N ARG A 58 6.03 -0.19 -2.56
CA ARG A 58 6.05 -1.41 -1.75
C ARG A 58 7.46 -1.61 -1.20
N ILE A 59 7.58 -1.89 0.09
CA ILE A 59 8.83 -2.43 0.62
C ILE A 59 9.00 -3.81 -0.01
N TYR A 60 10.13 -4.01 -0.67
CA TYR A 60 10.49 -5.31 -1.20
C TYR A 60 11.69 -5.81 -0.40
N ALA A 61 11.48 -6.94 0.28
CA ALA A 61 12.61 -7.71 0.78
C ALA A 61 13.28 -8.31 -0.45
N GLU A 62 14.48 -7.82 -0.80
CA GLU A 62 15.33 -8.61 -1.69
C GLU A 62 15.64 -9.95 -1.08
N ASP A 63 15.93 -10.92 -1.96
CA ASP A 63 16.52 -12.23 -1.74
C ASP A 63 16.35 -12.72 -0.32
N ASP A 64 15.39 -13.64 -0.13
CA ASP A 64 15.08 -14.33 1.11
C ASP A 64 16.24 -14.20 2.09
N PRO A 65 16.10 -13.47 3.21
CA PRO A 65 17.20 -13.22 4.13
C PRO A 65 17.98 -14.49 4.48
N PHE A 66 17.32 -15.65 4.43
CA PHE A 66 17.93 -16.97 4.47
C PHE A 66 18.91 -17.24 3.31
N LEU A 67 18.51 -17.06 2.06
CA LEU A 67 19.39 -17.22 0.88
C LEU A 67 20.58 -16.28 0.92
N PHE A 68 20.40 -15.00 1.30
CA PHE A 68 21.53 -14.07 1.44
C PHE A 68 22.49 -14.52 2.55
N TYR A 69 21.95 -14.90 3.71
CA TYR A 69 22.75 -15.39 4.84
C TYR A 69 23.51 -16.67 4.50
N VAL A 70 22.83 -17.66 3.91
CA VAL A 70 23.42 -18.93 3.51
C VAL A 70 24.49 -18.69 2.45
N ASN A 71 24.20 -17.92 1.40
CA ASN A 71 25.18 -17.60 0.36
C ASN A 71 26.44 -16.93 0.96
N ASN A 72 26.27 -15.95 1.85
CA ASN A 72 27.42 -15.34 2.53
C ASN A 72 28.19 -16.31 3.42
N SER A 73 27.50 -17.22 4.10
CA SER A 73 28.13 -18.22 4.97
C SER A 73 28.99 -19.22 4.19
N ILE A 74 28.65 -19.47 2.92
CA ILE A 74 29.35 -20.44 2.06
C ILE A 74 30.26 -19.79 1.00
N ASN A 75 30.26 -18.46 0.88
CA ASN A 75 31.00 -17.72 -0.16
C ASN A 75 32.52 -17.93 -0.11
N ASN A 76 33.07 -18.22 1.07
CA ASN A 76 34.50 -18.43 1.28
C ASN A 76 34.93 -19.90 1.21
N LEU A 77 33.99 -20.83 0.99
CA LEU A 77 34.27 -22.26 0.89
C LEU A 77 34.59 -22.64 -0.57
N TYR A 78 35.52 -23.58 -0.73
CA TYR A 78 35.76 -24.23 -2.00
C TYR A 78 34.56 -25.12 -2.38
N GLU A 79 34.37 -25.33 -3.68
CA GLU A 79 33.21 -26.08 -4.19
C GLU A 79 33.17 -27.53 -3.71
N GLU A 80 34.33 -28.11 -3.41
CA GLU A 80 34.48 -29.46 -2.86
C GLU A 80 34.01 -29.56 -1.40
N GLU A 81 34.03 -28.45 -0.66
CA GLU A 81 33.60 -28.36 0.75
C GLU A 81 32.09 -28.16 0.90
N LEU A 82 31.39 -27.87 -0.20
CA LEU A 82 29.95 -27.63 -0.19
C LEU A 82 29.17 -28.94 -0.31
N ASP A 83 28.18 -29.11 0.57
CA ASP A 83 27.16 -30.13 0.37
C ASP A 83 26.26 -29.81 -0.84
N ASN A 84 25.49 -30.80 -1.30
CA ASN A 84 24.63 -30.66 -2.48
C ASN A 84 23.58 -29.54 -2.29
N THR A 85 23.07 -29.37 -1.08
CA THR A 85 22.07 -28.34 -0.75
C THR A 85 22.67 -26.94 -0.90
N SER A 86 23.88 -26.73 -0.40
CA SER A 86 24.61 -25.46 -0.44
C SER A 86 25.00 -25.11 -1.88
N LYS A 87 25.40 -26.10 -2.69
CA LYS A 87 25.61 -25.93 -4.13
C LYS A 87 24.34 -25.48 -4.86
N LEU A 88 23.21 -26.11 -4.53
CA LEU A 88 21.92 -25.76 -5.13
C LEU A 88 21.50 -24.33 -4.74
N ILE A 89 21.63 -23.96 -3.46
CA ILE A 89 21.32 -22.61 -2.96
C ILE A 89 22.20 -21.57 -3.65
N ARG A 90 23.51 -21.81 -3.74
CA ARG A 90 24.46 -20.91 -4.43
C ARG A 90 24.11 -20.74 -5.90
N SER A 91 23.81 -21.82 -6.59
CA SER A 91 23.40 -21.81 -8.01
C SER A 91 22.11 -21.02 -8.21
N TYR A 92 21.10 -21.25 -7.36
CA TYR A 92 19.84 -20.51 -7.39
C TYR A 92 20.06 -19.01 -7.15
N TYR A 93 20.81 -18.64 -6.10
CA TYR A 93 21.14 -17.25 -5.79
C TYR A 93 21.88 -16.56 -6.94
N ASN A 94 22.91 -17.20 -7.50
CA ASN A 94 23.64 -16.66 -8.65
C ASN A 94 22.75 -16.48 -9.89
N SER A 95 21.83 -17.40 -10.15
CA SER A 95 20.86 -17.29 -11.25
C SER A 95 19.92 -16.10 -11.05
N GLN A 96 19.47 -15.85 -9.82
CA GLN A 96 18.65 -14.68 -9.50
C GLN A 96 19.41 -13.38 -9.69
N ILE A 97 20.65 -13.28 -9.18
CA ILE A 97 21.51 -12.10 -9.36
C ILE A 97 21.81 -11.85 -10.84
N LYS A 98 22.13 -12.91 -11.61
CA LYS A 98 22.40 -12.82 -13.04
C LYS A 98 21.18 -12.30 -13.82
N ASN A 99 19.98 -12.82 -13.55
CA ASN A 99 18.76 -12.33 -14.17
C ASN A 99 18.51 -10.85 -13.85
N LYS A 100 18.71 -10.43 -12.60
CA LYS A 100 18.59 -9.02 -12.20
C LYS A 100 19.64 -8.13 -12.88
N SER A 101 20.88 -8.59 -13.00
CA SER A 101 21.95 -7.83 -13.65
C SER A 101 21.75 -7.70 -15.15
N GLU A 102 21.24 -8.73 -15.81
CA GLU A 102 20.94 -8.72 -17.26
C GLU A 102 19.76 -7.80 -17.59
N THR A 103 18.73 -7.79 -16.75
CA THR A 103 17.55 -6.92 -16.94
C THR A 103 17.76 -5.50 -16.43
N GLY A 104 18.72 -5.29 -15.52
CA GLY A 104 18.95 -4.02 -14.84
C GLY A 104 17.85 -3.64 -13.85
N PHE A 105 16.83 -4.48 -13.68
CA PHE A 105 15.64 -4.18 -12.88
C PHE A 105 15.68 -4.88 -11.52
N TRP A 106 15.65 -4.08 -10.46
CA TRP A 106 15.64 -4.55 -9.07
C TRP A 106 14.30 -4.17 -8.44
N GLY A 107 13.45 -5.17 -8.16
CA GLY A 107 12.13 -4.92 -7.57
C GLY A 107 11.05 -5.89 -8.04
N TYR A 108 9.80 -5.48 -7.87
CA TYR A 108 8.63 -6.23 -8.31
C TYR A 108 8.29 -5.88 -9.76
N ASN A 109 7.98 -6.89 -10.58
CA ASN A 109 7.40 -6.67 -11.90
C ASN A 109 6.02 -5.98 -11.81
N ALA A 110 5.42 -5.63 -12.96
CA ALA A 110 4.11 -4.96 -13.01
C ALA A 110 3.03 -5.71 -12.23
N GLN A 111 2.94 -7.05 -12.40
CA GLN A 111 1.94 -7.88 -11.71
C GLN A 111 2.10 -7.84 -10.18
N ASN A 112 3.34 -8.00 -9.69
CA ASN A 112 3.64 -8.01 -8.26
C ASN A 112 3.64 -6.61 -7.63
N SER A 113 3.74 -5.55 -8.45
CA SER A 113 3.57 -4.17 -8.00
C SER A 113 2.10 -3.78 -7.81
N PHE A 114 1.17 -4.50 -8.45
CA PHE A 114 -0.25 -4.25 -8.36
C PHE A 114 -0.89 -4.89 -7.12
N VAL A 115 -2.24 -4.93 -7.03
CA VAL A 115 -2.92 -5.56 -5.89
C VAL A 115 -2.58 -7.06 -5.82
N PRO A 116 -2.45 -7.67 -4.62
CA PRO A 116 -2.25 -9.11 -4.50
C PRO A 116 -3.31 -9.88 -5.29
N PRO A 117 -2.93 -10.95 -6.01
CA PRO A 117 -3.88 -11.72 -6.82
C PRO A 117 -4.88 -12.49 -5.97
N ASP A 118 -4.45 -12.93 -4.79
CA ASP A 118 -5.26 -13.67 -3.84
C ASP A 118 -5.80 -12.75 -2.73
N ASN A 119 -7.10 -12.90 -2.44
CA ASN A 119 -7.78 -12.13 -1.41
C ASN A 119 -7.31 -12.53 -0.01
N ASP A 120 -6.89 -13.78 0.19
CA ASP A 120 -6.45 -14.28 1.51
C ASP A 120 -5.17 -13.59 2.01
N ASN A 121 -4.44 -12.95 1.09
CA ASN A 121 -3.23 -12.19 1.40
C ASN A 121 -3.51 -10.70 1.72
N ILE A 122 -4.78 -10.30 1.85
CA ILE A 122 -5.18 -8.91 2.06
C ILE A 122 -5.59 -8.71 3.51
N ASN A 123 -4.77 -7.96 4.23
CA ASN A 123 -5.04 -7.56 5.60
C ASN A 123 -5.90 -6.29 5.66
N ASP A 124 -6.42 -6.00 6.85
CA ASP A 124 -7.08 -4.72 7.16
C ASP A 124 -6.12 -3.54 6.90
N GLY A 125 -6.60 -2.55 6.13
CA GLY A 125 -5.92 -1.28 5.90
C GLY A 125 -6.62 -0.11 6.58
N ARG A 126 -6.23 1.12 6.20
CA ARG A 126 -6.92 2.32 6.69
C ARG A 126 -8.37 2.35 6.25
N VAL A 127 -8.62 1.96 4.99
CA VAL A 127 -9.95 2.01 4.35
C VAL A 127 -10.50 0.61 4.10
N ASN A 128 -9.68 -0.30 3.59
CA ASN A 128 -10.15 -1.65 3.22
C ASN A 128 -10.23 -2.58 4.45
N PRO A 129 -11.28 -3.39 4.57
CA PRO A 129 -11.26 -4.56 5.43
C PRO A 129 -10.43 -5.70 4.80
N SER A 130 -10.08 -6.68 5.61
CA SER A 130 -9.38 -7.90 5.20
C SER A 130 -10.17 -8.62 4.11
N PHE A 131 -9.45 -9.30 3.23
CA PHE A 131 -9.98 -10.05 2.09
C PHE A 131 -10.60 -9.20 0.96
N ILE A 132 -10.70 -7.87 1.09
CA ILE A 132 -11.23 -6.98 0.05
C ILE A 132 -10.12 -6.15 -0.60
N LYS A 133 -9.98 -6.30 -1.93
CA LYS A 133 -8.96 -5.63 -2.75
C LYS A 133 -9.19 -4.14 -2.89
N TYR A 134 -8.26 -3.35 -2.38
CA TYR A 134 -8.13 -1.92 -2.64
C TYR A 134 -6.72 -1.64 -3.16
N LEU A 135 -6.60 -0.69 -4.08
CA LEU A 135 -5.31 -0.23 -4.58
C LEU A 135 -5.00 1.15 -3.97
N TYR A 136 -4.03 1.20 -3.08
CA TYR A 136 -3.52 2.45 -2.54
C TYR A 136 -2.47 3.03 -3.49
N THR A 137 -2.66 4.29 -3.86
CA THR A 137 -1.76 5.05 -4.73
C THR A 137 -1.62 6.48 -4.22
N ALA A 138 -0.61 7.19 -4.71
CA ALA A 138 -0.41 8.62 -4.50
C ALA A 138 -0.12 9.30 -5.84
N GLU A 139 -0.34 10.62 -5.90
CA GLU A 139 -0.04 11.41 -7.10
C GLU A 139 1.47 11.64 -7.30
N GLU A 140 2.24 11.59 -6.20
CA GLU A 140 3.69 11.76 -6.24
C GLU A 140 4.42 10.48 -5.79
N PRO A 141 5.54 10.13 -6.44
CA PRO A 141 6.33 8.96 -6.07
C PRO A 141 6.92 9.07 -4.66
N TYR A 142 7.29 10.27 -4.23
CA TYR A 142 7.81 10.52 -2.88
C TYR A 142 6.74 10.29 -1.81
N THR A 143 5.51 10.76 -2.04
CA THR A 143 4.38 10.51 -1.15
C THR A 143 4.08 9.01 -1.04
N ALA A 144 4.08 8.29 -2.16
CA ALA A 144 3.94 6.84 -2.17
C ALA A 144 5.02 6.15 -1.33
N LEU A 145 6.29 6.59 -1.48
CA LEU A 145 7.44 6.09 -0.69
C LEU A 145 7.26 6.31 0.81
N VAL A 146 6.80 7.49 1.23
CA VAL A 146 6.64 7.81 2.67
C VAL A 146 5.49 7.01 3.29
N GLU A 147 4.41 6.75 2.56
CA GLU A 147 3.27 5.98 3.05
C GLU A 147 3.61 4.53 3.45
N VAL A 148 4.61 3.91 2.80
CA VAL A 148 5.07 2.57 3.18
C VAL A 148 6.03 2.56 4.38
N ARG A 149 6.42 3.73 4.90
CA ARG A 149 7.25 3.90 6.11
C ARG A 149 8.50 3.01 6.12
N PRO A 150 9.39 3.14 5.12
CA PRO A 150 10.59 2.31 5.04
C PRO A 150 11.54 2.58 6.21
N TYR A 151 12.23 1.53 6.66
CA TYR A 151 13.34 1.66 7.62
C TYR A 151 14.65 2.02 6.88
N LEU A 152 15.67 2.41 7.64
CA LEU A 152 17.00 2.62 7.08
C LEU A 152 17.48 1.33 6.38
N LYS A 153 17.94 1.45 5.13
CA LYS A 153 18.32 0.34 4.23
C LYS A 153 17.17 -0.51 3.68
N SER A 154 15.90 -0.19 3.99
CA SER A 154 14.79 -0.80 3.26
C SER A 154 14.90 -0.48 1.78
N ARG A 155 14.71 -1.50 0.95
CA ARG A 155 14.57 -1.31 -0.49
C ARG A 155 13.10 -1.16 -0.81
N VAL A 156 12.78 -0.18 -1.64
CA VAL A 156 11.40 0.17 -1.97
C VAL A 156 11.23 0.18 -3.48
N ASN A 157 10.22 -0.54 -3.94
CA ASN A 157 9.79 -0.58 -5.32
C ASN A 157 8.70 0.46 -5.49
N ILE A 158 8.88 1.42 -6.39
CA ILE A 158 7.86 2.40 -6.76
C ILE A 158 7.41 2.07 -8.18
N ALA A 159 6.12 1.78 -8.33
CA ALA A 159 5.51 1.46 -9.60
C ALA A 159 4.58 2.58 -10.06
N GLU A 160 4.59 2.83 -11.36
CA GLU A 160 3.61 3.66 -12.05
C GLU A 160 2.34 2.85 -12.30
N ILE A 161 1.21 3.45 -11.99
CA ILE A 161 -0.14 2.92 -12.14
C ILE A 161 -0.86 3.85 -13.12
N ILE A 162 -1.14 3.34 -14.32
CA ILE A 162 -1.83 4.11 -15.35
C ILE A 162 -3.34 3.93 -15.18
N VAL A 163 -4.05 5.05 -15.12
CA VAL A 163 -5.51 5.08 -15.09
C VAL A 163 -6.05 4.76 -16.49
N ASN A 164 -6.71 3.61 -16.65
CA ASN A 164 -7.18 3.13 -17.97
C ASN A 164 -8.56 3.66 -18.37
N LYS A 165 -9.24 4.40 -17.49
CA LYS A 165 -10.54 5.03 -17.74
C LYS A 165 -10.75 6.13 -16.70
N PRO A 166 -11.51 7.20 -16.99
CA PRO A 166 -11.78 8.25 -16.01
C PRO A 166 -12.33 7.68 -14.70
N LEU A 167 -11.80 8.16 -13.58
CA LEU A 167 -12.22 7.77 -12.23
C LEU A 167 -12.85 8.95 -11.52
N GLU A 168 -14.10 8.79 -11.09
CA GLU A 168 -14.77 9.74 -10.22
C GLU A 168 -14.35 9.46 -8.77
N VAL A 169 -13.69 10.43 -8.15
CA VAL A 169 -13.23 10.34 -6.77
C VAL A 169 -13.73 11.55 -5.98
N VAL A 170 -13.73 11.40 -4.65
CA VAL A 170 -14.05 12.49 -3.73
C VAL A 170 -12.73 13.04 -3.20
N ASP A 171 -12.53 14.35 -3.35
CA ASP A 171 -11.36 15.05 -2.85
C ASP A 171 -11.75 16.00 -1.71
N PHE A 172 -11.29 15.67 -0.50
CA PHE A 172 -11.56 16.45 0.70
C PHE A 172 -10.48 17.52 0.98
N TRP A 173 -9.56 17.79 0.05
CA TRP A 173 -8.45 18.73 0.26
C TRP A 173 -8.81 20.20 0.00
N GLU A 174 -9.63 20.52 -1.00
CA GLU A 174 -9.91 21.91 -1.42
C GLU A 174 -11.01 22.64 -0.60
N ILE A 175 -11.03 22.50 0.73
CA ILE A 175 -11.99 23.24 1.59
C ILE A 175 -11.29 24.15 2.60
#